data_AF-A0A4S9KTX6-F1
#
_entry.id   AF-A0A4S9KTX6-F1
#
_cell.length_a   1.000
_cell.length_b   1.000
_cell.length_c   1.000
_cell.angle_alpha   90.00
_cell.angle_beta   90.00
_cell.angle_gamma   90.00
#
_symmetry.space_group_name_H-M   'P 1'
#
loop_
_entity.id
_entity.type
_entity.pdbx_description
1 polymer ?
#
loop_
_entity_poly.entity_id
_entity_poly.type
_entity_poly.pdbx_seq_one_letter_code
_entity_poly.pdbx_strand_id
1 'polypeptide(L)'
;MTLILSPLLWDESFIFCFFILLSARTVSISFLREVNSATYARSLISRPIRMGLPLAVGLAISCAVFSTINTQYLEDFARLNQNPYLRAPERPDGALASFNSIWNLLWVTRDYSLQMGNLAFPSWTLWVPSAIYLQSYTVYIFMVILPFSRPAWHVNGLVMFAFGSWWFNSWGWYSATGLFLADIAINPPLRTALFRGWSNSSGSVRMPYWALAAVFVAVGTGLKYMWTAGLDQDFWSGEAHAHPARYTGGSSFGYYDGSQPYPRMDNWLVIVGLLVLVEFSEIAKTILSSKIFKLVGRRSLSYYLTSTLLMYTAGVKIFLYCNVSAGYSSASAKAVAFFVVLPCSILAGEIFHWAIDKPAVWAGHAVFRWTRDM
;
A
#
# COMPACT_ATOMS: atom_id res chain seq x y z
N MET A 1 -9.02 7.93 -24.10
CA MET A 1 -7.68 7.43 -23.68
C MET A 1 -7.60 7.14 -22.18
N THR A 2 -8.30 7.90 -21.33
CA THR A 2 -8.38 7.69 -19.87
C THR A 2 -8.91 6.31 -19.46
N LEU A 3 -9.92 5.77 -20.14
CA LEU A 3 -10.51 4.46 -19.79
C LEU A 3 -9.59 3.25 -20.02
N ILE A 4 -8.60 3.37 -20.92
CA ILE A 4 -7.73 2.23 -21.27
C ILE A 4 -6.59 2.10 -20.25
N LEU A 5 -5.89 3.20 -19.91
CA LEU A 5 -4.73 3.13 -19.02
C LEU A 5 -5.09 3.26 -17.54
N SER A 6 -6.27 3.81 -17.21
CA SER A 6 -6.67 4.06 -15.83
C SER A 6 -6.73 2.80 -14.95
N PRO A 7 -7.30 1.66 -15.38
CA PRO A 7 -7.42 0.47 -14.52
C PRO A 7 -6.07 -0.17 -14.13
N LEU A 8 -5.03 0.07 -14.94
CA LEU A 8 -3.70 -0.53 -14.79
C LEU A 8 -2.67 0.40 -14.15
N LEU A 9 -2.77 1.71 -14.39
CA LEU A 9 -1.77 2.67 -13.93
C LEU A 9 -2.28 3.66 -12.89
N TRP A 10 -3.58 3.97 -12.88
CA TRP A 10 -4.17 5.04 -12.08
C TRP A 10 -5.29 4.56 -11.16
N ASP A 11 -5.40 3.24 -10.95
CA ASP A 11 -6.30 2.66 -9.95
C ASP A 11 -5.64 2.78 -8.56
N GLU A 12 -6.18 3.66 -7.72
CA GLU A 12 -5.71 3.90 -6.36
C GLU A 12 -5.65 2.60 -5.54
N SER A 13 -6.68 1.76 -5.66
CA SER A 13 -6.77 0.48 -4.96
C SER A 13 -5.61 -0.44 -5.36
N PHE A 14 -5.27 -0.47 -6.66
CA PHE A 14 -4.15 -1.25 -7.17
C PHE A 14 -2.81 -0.78 -6.60
N ILE A 15 -2.56 0.54 -6.62
CA ILE A 15 -1.32 1.13 -6.10
C ILE A 15 -1.14 0.79 -4.61
N PHE A 16 -2.19 0.95 -3.81
CA PHE A 16 -2.12 0.66 -2.37
C PHE A 16 -1.93 -0.83 -2.07
N CYS A 17 -2.64 -1.70 -2.79
CA CYS A 17 -2.46 -3.15 -2.70
C CYS A 17 -1.01 -3.56 -3.05
N PHE A 18 -0.40 -2.91 -4.04
CA PHE A 18 0.99 -3.12 -4.41
C PHE A 18 1.94 -2.78 -3.25
N PHE A 19 1.76 -1.63 -2.59
CA PHE A 19 2.56 -1.22 -1.45
C PHE A 19 2.41 -2.13 -0.23
N ILE A 20 1.20 -2.65 0.05
CA ILE A 20 0.97 -3.61 1.15
C ILE A 20 1.82 -4.87 0.93
N LEU A 21 1.77 -5.45 -0.26
CA LEU A 21 2.53 -6.66 -0.60
C LEU A 21 4.05 -6.39 -0.57
N LEU A 22 4.51 -5.30 -1.20
CA LEU A 22 5.92 -4.92 -1.17
C LEU A 22 6.43 -4.66 0.25
N SER A 23 5.63 -4.04 1.11
CA SER A 23 6.00 -3.81 2.50
C SER A 23 6.17 -5.14 3.25
N ALA A 24 5.24 -6.08 3.07
CA ALA A 24 5.36 -7.42 3.66
C ALA A 24 6.59 -8.18 3.16
N ARG A 25 6.93 -8.03 1.87
CA ARG A 25 8.16 -8.59 1.30
C ARG A 25 9.41 -7.95 1.89
N THR A 26 9.45 -6.63 2.01
CA THR A 26 10.66 -5.91 2.41
C THR A 26 10.96 -6.00 3.90
N VAL A 27 9.94 -6.05 4.76
CA VAL A 27 10.11 -6.12 6.22
C VAL A 27 10.74 -7.44 6.68
N SER A 28 10.49 -8.54 5.95
CA SER A 28 11.00 -9.87 6.29
C SER A 28 12.44 -10.13 5.84
N ILE A 29 12.93 -9.42 4.81
CA ILE A 29 14.24 -9.66 4.19
C ILE A 29 15.40 -9.61 5.20
N SER A 30 15.43 -8.62 6.09
CA SER A 30 16.54 -8.47 7.04
C SER A 30 16.67 -9.67 7.97
N PHE A 31 15.55 -10.18 8.49
CA PHE A 31 15.54 -11.35 9.37
C PHE A 31 15.80 -12.65 8.61
N LEU A 32 15.20 -12.83 7.43
CA LEU A 32 15.38 -14.04 6.63
C LEU A 32 16.82 -14.20 6.11
N ARG A 33 17.57 -13.11 5.93
CA ARG A 33 19.00 -13.15 5.58
C ARG A 33 19.89 -13.50 6.77
N GLU A 34 19.56 -12.97 7.95
CA GLU A 34 20.34 -13.14 9.17
C GLU A 34 19.40 -13.54 10.31
N VAL A 35 19.21 -14.85 10.46
CA VAL A 35 18.30 -15.45 11.44
C VAL A 35 18.91 -15.28 12.83
N ASN A 36 18.59 -14.15 13.47
CA ASN A 36 19.07 -13.78 14.79
C ASN A 36 17.95 -13.07 15.56
N SER A 37 17.81 -13.38 16.85
CA SER A 37 16.86 -12.73 17.77
C SER A 37 17.04 -11.22 17.80
N ALA A 38 18.28 -10.72 17.72
CA ALA A 38 18.57 -9.29 17.69
C ALA A 38 18.02 -8.61 16.42
N THR A 39 18.13 -9.28 15.25
CA THR A 39 17.61 -8.76 13.98
C THR A 39 16.08 -8.75 13.95
N TYR A 40 15.45 -9.76 14.56
CA TYR A 40 14.01 -9.84 14.76
C TYR A 40 13.50 -8.71 15.67
N ALA A 41 14.06 -8.61 16.90
CA ALA A 41 13.67 -7.62 17.89
C ALA A 41 13.87 -6.18 17.37
N ARG A 42 14.96 -5.92 16.64
CA ARG A 42 15.18 -4.61 16.00
C ARG A 42 14.08 -4.27 15.00
N SER A 43 13.66 -5.23 14.19
CA SER A 43 12.61 -5.02 13.18
C SER A 43 11.27 -4.69 13.84
N LEU A 44 10.94 -5.35 14.95
CA LEU A 44 9.76 -5.09 15.77
C LEU A 44 9.80 -3.71 16.46
N ILE A 45 10.85 -3.44 17.22
CA ILE A 45 10.95 -2.24 18.08
C ILE A 45 11.08 -0.97 17.24
N SER A 46 11.82 -1.02 16.12
CA SER A 46 12.04 0.16 15.30
C SER A 46 10.87 0.52 14.39
N ARG A 47 9.98 -0.42 14.07
CA ARG A 47 8.88 -0.22 13.10
C ARG A 47 7.84 0.82 13.53
N PRO A 48 7.30 0.80 14.77
CA PRO A 48 6.35 1.82 15.22
C PRO A 48 6.95 3.23 15.16
N ILE A 49 8.24 3.38 15.46
CA ILE A 49 8.92 4.68 15.44
C ILE A 49 9.15 5.13 13.99
N ARG A 50 9.65 4.23 13.14
CA ARG A 50 9.96 4.51 11.73
C ARG A 50 8.75 4.88 10.89
N MET A 51 7.61 4.23 11.12
CA MET A 51 6.38 4.56 10.42
C MET A 51 5.59 5.62 11.17
N GLY A 52 5.47 5.48 12.49
CA GLY A 52 4.63 6.34 13.31
C GLY A 52 5.06 7.79 13.33
N LEU A 53 6.35 8.08 13.49
CA LEU A 53 6.82 9.45 13.59
C LEU A 53 6.60 10.24 12.28
N PRO A 54 6.98 9.72 11.08
CA PRO A 54 6.65 10.39 9.83
C PRO A 54 5.14 10.58 9.61
N LEU A 55 4.31 9.57 9.91
CA LEU A 55 2.86 9.68 9.79
C LEU A 55 2.28 10.74 10.75
N ALA A 56 2.75 10.76 12.00
CA ALA A 56 2.36 11.72 13.01
C ALA A 56 2.67 13.15 12.59
N VAL A 57 3.87 13.39 12.08
CA VAL A 57 4.28 14.72 11.60
C VAL A 57 3.49 15.11 10.36
N GLY A 58 3.30 14.20 9.41
CA GLY A 58 2.48 14.46 8.20
C GLY A 58 1.03 14.83 8.54
N LEU A 59 0.41 14.10 9.48
CA LEU A 59 -0.93 14.39 9.95
C LEU A 59 -0.99 15.70 10.75
N ALA A 60 0.00 15.97 11.62
CA ALA A 60 0.06 17.23 12.36
C ALA A 60 0.16 18.45 11.42
N ILE A 61 0.98 18.35 10.36
CA ILE A 61 1.06 19.37 9.30
C ILE A 61 -0.30 19.52 8.62
N SER A 62 -0.96 18.42 8.27
CA SER A 62 -2.31 18.43 7.68
C SER A 62 -3.28 19.22 8.57
N CYS A 63 -3.42 18.82 9.83
CA CYS A 63 -4.34 19.45 10.76
C CYS A 63 -4.04 20.95 10.91
N ALA A 64 -2.78 21.34 11.04
CA ALA A 64 -2.38 22.75 11.18
C ALA A 64 -2.68 23.59 9.91
N VAL A 65 -2.48 23.02 8.73
CA VAL A 65 -2.76 23.71 7.46
C VAL A 65 -4.26 23.86 7.24
N PHE A 66 -5.04 22.80 7.46
CA PHE A 66 -6.49 22.85 7.25
C PHE A 66 -7.26 23.53 8.39
N SER A 67 -6.65 23.72 9.57
CA SER A 67 -7.21 24.58 10.62
C SER A 67 -7.03 26.07 10.34
N THR A 68 -6.06 26.45 9.49
CA THR A 68 -5.75 27.86 9.19
C THR A 68 -6.32 28.35 7.86
N ILE A 69 -6.57 27.45 6.92
CA ILE A 69 -7.05 27.78 5.57
C ILE A 69 -8.56 27.50 5.44
N ASN A 70 -9.29 28.37 4.74
CA ASN A 70 -10.67 28.11 4.33
C ASN A 70 -10.70 26.99 3.27
N THR A 71 -11.50 25.94 3.48
CA THR A 71 -11.61 24.75 2.61
C THR A 71 -12.63 24.88 1.48
N GLN A 72 -13.35 26.01 1.36
CA GLN A 72 -14.40 26.20 0.35
C GLN A 72 -13.93 25.94 -1.08
N TYR A 73 -12.68 26.30 -1.40
CA TYR A 73 -12.09 26.07 -2.73
C TYR A 73 -12.05 24.58 -3.12
N LEU A 74 -12.00 23.65 -2.15
CA LEU A 74 -12.05 22.21 -2.44
C LEU A 74 -13.45 21.81 -2.92
N GLU A 75 -14.49 22.36 -2.31
CA GLU A 75 -15.88 22.13 -2.75
C GLU A 75 -16.14 22.73 -4.12
N ASP A 76 -15.62 23.94 -4.38
CA ASP A 76 -15.78 24.61 -5.67
C ASP A 76 -15.12 23.79 -6.79
N PHE A 77 -13.92 23.27 -6.54
CA PHE A 77 -13.27 22.34 -7.48
C PHE A 77 -14.06 21.05 -7.67
N ALA A 78 -14.59 20.46 -6.59
CA ALA A 78 -15.37 19.23 -6.64
C ALA A 78 -16.63 19.41 -7.48
N ARG A 79 -17.35 20.52 -7.29
CA ARG A 79 -18.54 20.89 -8.07
C ARG A 79 -18.19 21.12 -9.54
N LEU A 80 -17.13 21.87 -9.82
CA LEU A 80 -16.71 22.22 -11.18
C LEU A 80 -16.29 20.99 -11.99
N ASN A 81 -15.55 20.07 -11.38
CA ASN A 81 -15.09 18.84 -12.05
C ASN A 81 -16.06 17.65 -11.88
N GLN A 82 -17.23 17.86 -11.27
CA GLN A 82 -18.19 16.81 -10.94
C GLN A 82 -17.53 15.59 -10.26
N ASN A 83 -16.62 15.86 -9.31
CA ASN A 83 -15.88 14.82 -8.60
C ASN A 83 -16.51 14.56 -7.23
N PRO A 84 -17.33 13.51 -7.05
CA PRO A 84 -17.97 13.21 -5.78
C PRO A 84 -17.01 12.68 -4.70
N TYR A 85 -15.79 12.29 -5.09
CA TYR A 85 -14.78 11.72 -4.20
C TYR A 85 -13.89 12.79 -3.57
N LEU A 86 -13.83 14.01 -4.13
CA LEU A 86 -13.07 15.09 -3.51
C LEU A 86 -13.87 15.69 -2.36
N ARG A 87 -13.34 15.56 -1.15
CA ARG A 87 -13.91 16.13 0.07
C ARG A 87 -12.86 16.88 0.86
N ALA A 88 -13.31 17.88 1.62
CA ALA A 88 -12.43 18.61 2.53
C ALA A 88 -11.99 17.67 3.68
N PRO A 89 -10.71 17.73 4.10
CA PRO A 89 -10.26 17.01 5.29
C PRO A 89 -11.06 17.45 6.52
N GLU A 90 -11.42 16.48 7.37
CA GLU A 90 -12.12 16.76 8.62
C GLU A 90 -11.19 17.41 9.63
N ARG A 91 -11.76 18.24 10.50
CA ARG A 91 -11.01 18.95 11.54
C ARG A 91 -11.27 18.27 12.88
N PRO A 92 -10.25 17.74 13.56
CA PRO A 92 -10.42 17.23 14.92
C PRO A 92 -10.85 18.36 15.86
N ASP A 93 -11.78 18.08 16.78
CA ASP A 93 -12.40 19.06 17.70
C ASP A 93 -11.43 19.68 18.75
N GLY A 94 -10.15 19.32 18.73
CA GLY A 94 -9.15 19.88 19.62
C GLY A 94 -7.77 19.22 19.53
N ALA A 95 -6.83 19.70 20.36
CA ALA A 95 -5.46 19.18 20.42
C ALA A 95 -5.39 17.72 20.88
N LEU A 96 -6.22 17.34 21.87
CA LEU A 96 -6.31 15.96 22.33
C LEU A 96 -6.91 15.03 21.27
N ALA A 97 -7.95 15.49 20.56
CA ALA A 97 -8.53 14.74 19.44
C ALA A 97 -7.51 14.56 18.31
N SER A 98 -6.68 15.57 18.04
CA SER A 98 -5.58 15.51 17.08
C SER A 98 -4.51 14.49 17.52
N PHE A 99 -4.11 14.49 18.80
CA PHE A 99 -3.18 13.49 19.32
C PHE A 99 -3.74 12.07 19.23
N ASN A 100 -4.99 11.87 19.64
CA ASN A 100 -5.66 10.57 19.54
C ASN A 100 -5.79 10.10 18.09
N SER A 101 -6.02 11.01 17.14
CA SER A 101 -6.08 10.68 15.71
C SER A 101 -4.73 10.15 15.18
N ILE A 102 -3.61 10.73 15.64
CA ILE A 102 -2.26 10.27 15.33
C ILE A 102 -1.99 8.89 15.95
N TRP A 103 -2.37 8.71 17.21
CA TRP A 103 -2.19 7.44 17.91
C TRP A 103 -2.97 6.31 17.22
N ASN A 104 -4.23 6.56 16.89
CA ASN A 104 -5.12 5.59 16.30
C ASN A 104 -4.63 5.07 14.94
N LEU A 105 -3.88 5.87 14.16
CA LEU A 105 -3.29 5.41 12.89
C LEU A 105 -2.45 4.14 13.01
N LEU A 106 -1.85 3.86 14.18
CA LEU A 106 -1.03 2.66 14.39
C LEU A 106 -1.79 1.53 15.11
N TRP A 107 -2.79 1.86 15.91
CA TRP A 107 -3.37 0.90 16.86
C TRP A 107 -4.81 0.48 16.53
N VAL A 108 -5.41 1.08 15.51
CA VAL A 108 -6.72 0.69 15.01
C VAL A 108 -6.67 -0.68 14.34
N THR A 109 -7.64 -1.53 14.65
CA THR A 109 -7.75 -2.90 14.12
C THR A 109 -8.94 -3.09 13.17
N ARG A 110 -9.85 -2.10 13.10
CA ARG A 110 -11.12 -2.12 12.36
C ARG A 110 -11.41 -0.71 11.82
N ASP A 111 -12.25 -0.59 10.81
CA ASP A 111 -12.77 0.70 10.34
C ASP A 111 -11.69 1.74 9.96
N TYR A 112 -10.66 1.28 9.23
CA TYR A 112 -9.49 2.11 8.89
C TYR A 112 -9.82 3.39 8.13
N SER A 113 -10.90 3.41 7.35
CA SER A 113 -11.30 4.60 6.60
C SER A 113 -11.99 5.65 7.47
N LEU A 114 -12.64 5.22 8.57
CA LEU A 114 -13.44 6.07 9.46
C LEU A 114 -12.63 6.62 10.63
N GLN A 115 -11.40 6.16 10.84
CA GLN A 115 -10.54 6.74 11.86
C GLN A 115 -10.26 8.23 11.54
N MET A 116 -10.31 9.08 12.57
CA MET A 116 -10.09 10.53 12.42
C MET A 116 -8.75 10.86 11.76
N GLY A 117 -7.70 10.05 11.97
CA GLY A 117 -6.42 10.26 11.31
C GLY A 117 -6.50 10.14 9.78
N ASN A 118 -7.38 9.27 9.26
CA ASN A 118 -7.63 9.15 7.83
C ASN A 118 -8.45 10.32 7.31
N LEU A 119 -9.53 10.67 8.01
CA LEU A 119 -10.45 11.74 7.62
C LEU A 119 -9.80 13.14 7.66
N ALA A 120 -8.88 13.37 8.60
CA ALA A 120 -8.16 14.62 8.77
C ALA A 120 -6.95 14.79 7.83
N PHE A 121 -6.60 13.75 7.06
CA PHE A 121 -5.55 13.84 6.04
C PHE A 121 -6.15 14.02 4.65
N PRO A 122 -5.60 14.89 3.78
CA PRO A 122 -6.08 15.01 2.41
C PRO A 122 -6.02 13.67 1.67
N SER A 123 -6.95 13.46 0.74
CA SER A 123 -7.23 12.19 0.02
C SER A 123 -7.79 11.02 0.83
N TRP A 124 -7.83 11.07 2.16
CA TRP A 124 -8.41 10.00 2.99
C TRP A 124 -7.75 8.63 2.75
N THR A 125 -6.43 8.62 2.59
CA THR A 125 -5.62 7.44 2.22
C THR A 125 -4.72 6.92 3.35
N LEU A 126 -4.64 7.59 4.52
CA LEU A 126 -3.80 7.14 5.64
C LEU A 126 -4.19 5.78 6.23
N TRP A 127 -5.37 5.25 5.89
CA TRP A 127 -5.73 3.86 6.13
C TRP A 127 -4.70 2.87 5.58
N VAL A 128 -3.97 3.21 4.51
CA VAL A 128 -2.98 2.34 3.85
C VAL A 128 -1.76 2.09 4.76
N PRO A 129 -1.03 3.13 5.25
CA PRO A 129 -0.01 2.94 6.27
C PRO A 129 -0.50 2.21 7.53
N SER A 130 -1.74 2.46 7.99
CA SER A 130 -2.34 1.74 9.12
C SER A 130 -2.46 0.24 8.82
N ALA A 131 -2.99 -0.11 7.65
CA ALA A 131 -3.09 -1.50 7.21
C ALA A 131 -1.70 -2.15 7.08
N ILE A 132 -0.72 -1.47 6.48
CA ILE A 132 0.67 -1.94 6.37
C ILE A 132 1.28 -2.22 7.74
N TYR A 133 1.05 -1.34 8.70
CA TYR A 133 1.56 -1.51 10.06
C TYR A 133 0.92 -2.71 10.75
N LEU A 134 -0.42 -2.84 10.74
CA LEU A 134 -1.08 -3.99 11.35
C LEU A 134 -0.67 -5.31 10.68
N GLN A 135 -0.58 -5.32 9.35
CA GLN A 135 -0.15 -6.50 8.61
C GLN A 135 1.30 -6.92 8.89
N SER A 136 2.13 -6.00 9.38
CA SER A 136 3.51 -6.34 9.77
C SER A 136 3.52 -7.38 10.90
N TYR A 137 2.55 -7.38 11.82
CA TYR A 137 2.44 -8.39 12.88
C TYR A 137 2.23 -9.81 12.34
N THR A 138 1.38 -9.97 11.33
CA THR A 138 1.20 -11.26 10.64
C THR A 138 2.50 -11.73 10.02
N VAL A 139 3.23 -10.82 9.35
CA VAL A 139 4.53 -11.14 8.75
C VAL A 139 5.56 -11.53 9.82
N TYR A 140 5.59 -10.85 10.96
CA TYR A 140 6.51 -11.14 12.06
C TYR A 140 6.32 -12.55 12.63
N ILE A 141 5.07 -13.01 12.79
CA ILE A 141 4.78 -14.36 13.26
C ILE A 141 5.32 -15.41 12.27
N PHE A 142 4.96 -15.28 10.99
CA PHE A 142 5.38 -16.28 10.00
C PHE A 142 6.87 -16.24 9.71
N MET A 143 7.49 -15.05 9.65
CA MET A 143 8.91 -14.95 9.31
C MET A 143 9.80 -15.64 10.35
N VAL A 144 9.39 -15.70 11.63
CA VAL A 144 10.11 -16.46 12.67
C VAL A 144 10.01 -17.95 12.45
N ILE A 145 8.87 -18.46 12.00
CA ILE A 145 8.62 -19.90 11.84
C ILE A 145 9.41 -20.45 10.64
N LEU A 146 9.46 -19.70 9.53
CA LEU A 146 9.99 -20.19 8.25
C LEU A 146 11.41 -20.78 8.36
N PRO A 147 12.42 -20.10 8.94
CA PRO A 147 13.77 -20.65 9.02
C PRO A 147 13.90 -21.97 9.79
N PHE A 148 12.98 -22.24 10.71
CA PHE A 148 12.98 -23.45 11.54
C PHE A 148 12.07 -24.55 11.00
N SER A 149 11.45 -24.35 9.84
CA SER A 149 10.58 -25.32 9.19
C SER A 149 11.17 -25.85 7.88
N ARG A 150 10.60 -26.94 7.36
CA ARG A 150 11.08 -27.52 6.09
C ARG A 150 10.60 -26.66 4.92
N PRO A 151 11.43 -26.36 3.90
CA PRO A 151 11.03 -25.54 2.75
C PRO A 151 9.72 -25.97 2.06
N ALA A 152 9.48 -27.29 1.94
CA ALA A 152 8.23 -27.81 1.37
C ALA A 152 6.97 -27.39 2.18
N TRP A 153 7.11 -27.20 3.49
CA TRP A 153 6.03 -26.76 4.37
C TRP A 153 5.78 -25.26 4.27
N HIS A 154 6.75 -24.47 3.82
CA HIS A 154 6.58 -23.02 3.63
C HIS A 154 5.50 -22.77 2.58
N VAL A 155 5.59 -23.48 1.45
CA VAL A 155 4.62 -23.38 0.35
C VAL A 155 3.22 -23.77 0.85
N ASN A 156 3.07 -24.97 1.41
CA ASN A 156 1.77 -25.47 1.84
C ASN A 156 1.15 -24.60 2.95
N GLY A 157 1.94 -24.23 3.96
CA GLY A 157 1.48 -23.43 5.09
C GLY A 157 1.08 -22.01 4.68
N LEU A 158 1.91 -21.33 3.87
CA LEU A 158 1.60 -19.97 3.40
C LEU A 158 0.44 -19.95 2.40
N VAL A 159 0.28 -20.97 1.56
CA VAL A 159 -0.87 -21.10 0.66
C VAL A 159 -2.16 -21.36 1.45
N MET A 160 -2.14 -22.28 2.43
CA MET A 160 -3.30 -22.53 3.30
C MET A 160 -3.69 -21.27 4.08
N PHE A 161 -2.71 -20.55 4.64
CA PHE A 161 -2.97 -19.30 5.33
C PHE A 161 -3.49 -18.21 4.39
N ALA A 162 -2.93 -18.06 3.19
CA ALA A 162 -3.41 -17.11 2.20
C ALA A 162 -4.85 -17.42 1.80
N PHE A 163 -5.20 -18.68 1.56
CA PHE A 163 -6.57 -19.08 1.25
C PHE A 163 -7.54 -18.78 2.40
N GLY A 164 -7.17 -19.14 3.64
CA GLY A 164 -7.99 -18.82 4.82
C GLY A 164 -8.15 -17.31 5.02
N SER A 165 -7.08 -16.53 4.86
CA SER A 165 -7.14 -15.07 4.95
C SER A 165 -7.97 -14.44 3.84
N TRP A 166 -7.91 -14.97 2.62
CA TRP A 166 -8.77 -14.54 1.52
C TRP A 166 -10.23 -14.84 1.85
N TRP A 167 -10.54 -16.04 2.33
CA TRP A 167 -11.89 -16.43 2.74
C TRP A 167 -12.48 -15.47 3.78
N PHE A 168 -11.71 -15.10 4.81
CA PHE A 168 -12.12 -14.15 5.84
C PHE A 168 -11.98 -12.67 5.44
N ASN A 169 -11.69 -12.37 4.17
CA ASN A 169 -11.55 -11.01 3.66
C ASN A 169 -10.56 -10.14 4.45
N SER A 170 -9.49 -10.78 4.93
CA SER A 170 -8.40 -10.15 5.66
C SER A 170 -7.29 -9.77 4.68
N TRP A 171 -6.47 -8.78 5.02
CA TRP A 171 -5.27 -8.42 4.23
C TRP A 171 -4.11 -9.44 4.35
N GLY A 172 -4.26 -10.46 5.19
CA GLY A 172 -3.21 -11.45 5.49
C GLY A 172 -2.68 -12.22 4.28
N TRP A 173 -3.50 -12.52 3.27
CA TRP A 173 -3.08 -13.19 2.03
C TRP A 173 -2.15 -12.35 1.16
N TYR A 174 -2.32 -11.02 1.11
CA TYR A 174 -1.35 -10.12 0.49
C TYR A 174 -0.01 -10.18 1.23
N SER A 175 -0.07 -10.11 2.57
CA SER A 175 1.11 -10.14 3.43
C SER A 175 1.87 -11.46 3.33
N ALA A 176 1.14 -12.58 3.35
CA ALA A 176 1.70 -13.93 3.20
C ALA A 176 2.34 -14.13 1.83
N THR A 177 1.73 -13.60 0.77
CA THR A 177 2.31 -13.65 -0.58
C THR A 177 3.60 -12.83 -0.66
N GLY A 178 3.62 -11.63 -0.07
CA GLY A 178 4.83 -10.80 0.01
C GLY A 178 5.96 -11.51 0.77
N LEU A 179 5.64 -12.14 1.91
CA LEU A 179 6.58 -12.95 2.67
C LEU A 179 7.09 -14.16 1.87
N PHE A 180 6.20 -14.86 1.17
CA PHE A 180 6.57 -16.00 0.33
C PHE A 180 7.56 -15.62 -0.78
N LEU A 181 7.34 -14.47 -1.44
CA LEU A 181 8.26 -13.94 -2.44
C LEU A 181 9.62 -13.52 -1.85
N ALA A 182 9.65 -13.06 -0.59
CA ALA A 182 10.90 -12.80 0.11
C ALA A 182 11.65 -14.10 0.42
N ASP A 183 10.94 -15.12 0.88
CA ASP A 183 11.49 -16.43 1.21
C ASP A 183 12.05 -17.12 -0.04
N ILE A 184 11.30 -17.15 -1.16
CA ILE A 184 11.81 -17.68 -2.44
C ILE A 184 13.09 -16.96 -2.89
N ALA A 185 13.17 -15.64 -2.71
CA ALA A 185 14.33 -14.88 -3.13
C ALA A 185 15.59 -15.17 -2.29
N ILE A 186 15.43 -15.66 -1.05
CA ILE A 186 16.54 -15.93 -0.12
C ILE A 186 16.87 -17.42 -0.02
N ASN A 187 15.87 -18.29 -0.09
CA ASN A 187 15.97 -19.74 0.13
C ASN A 187 16.30 -20.49 -1.18
N PRO A 188 17.53 -21.04 -1.34
CA PRO A 188 17.95 -21.62 -2.61
C PRO A 188 17.11 -22.83 -3.07
N PRO A 189 16.73 -23.78 -2.21
CA PRO A 189 15.78 -24.85 -2.56
C PRO A 189 14.46 -24.35 -3.17
N LEU A 190 13.84 -23.33 -2.56
CA LEU A 190 12.58 -22.76 -3.05
C LEU A 190 12.77 -22.03 -4.37
N ARG A 191 13.87 -21.30 -4.52
CA ARG A 191 14.25 -20.65 -5.78
C ARG A 191 14.39 -21.67 -6.91
N THR A 192 15.13 -22.75 -6.68
CA THR A 192 15.31 -23.82 -7.67
C THR A 192 13.97 -24.48 -8.03
N ALA A 193 13.10 -24.70 -7.03
CA ALA A 193 11.75 -25.22 -7.27
C ALA A 193 10.89 -24.26 -8.12
N LEU A 194 10.99 -22.94 -7.89
CA LEU A 194 10.31 -21.94 -8.70
C LEU A 194 10.78 -21.98 -10.16
N PHE A 195 12.10 -22.03 -10.41
CA PHE A 195 12.62 -22.07 -11.78
C PHE A 195 12.36 -23.39 -12.49
N ARG A 196 12.31 -24.51 -11.75
CA ARG A 196 12.00 -25.83 -12.31
C ARG A 196 10.56 -25.93 -12.83
N GLY A 197 9.61 -25.21 -12.22
CA GLY A 197 8.20 -25.31 -12.54
C GLY A 197 7.56 -26.60 -12.04
N TRP A 198 6.31 -26.82 -12.45
CA TRP A 198 5.56 -28.04 -12.16
C TRP A 198 5.75 -29.07 -13.26
N SER A 199 5.85 -30.34 -12.89
CA SER A 199 5.88 -31.47 -13.82
C SER A 199 4.97 -32.57 -13.28
N ASN A 200 4.22 -33.22 -14.17
CA ASN A 200 3.46 -34.42 -13.81
C ASN A 200 4.42 -35.56 -13.40
N SER A 201 3.91 -36.57 -12.66
CA SER A 201 4.65 -37.76 -12.21
C SER A 201 5.30 -38.53 -13.36
N SER A 202 4.67 -38.51 -14.55
CA SER A 202 5.19 -39.11 -15.77
C SER A 202 6.19 -38.24 -16.54
N GLY A 203 6.45 -37.00 -16.10
CA GLY A 203 7.39 -36.06 -16.75
C GLY A 203 6.94 -35.50 -18.11
N SER A 204 5.80 -35.97 -18.63
CA SER A 204 5.27 -35.66 -19.97
C SER A 204 4.77 -34.22 -20.12
N VAL A 205 4.15 -33.68 -19.07
CA VAL A 205 3.66 -32.30 -19.04
C VAL A 205 4.49 -31.50 -18.06
N ARG A 206 5.08 -30.41 -18.54
CA ARG A 206 5.82 -29.44 -17.73
C ARG A 206 5.16 -28.08 -17.88
N MET A 207 4.77 -27.48 -16.76
CA MET A 207 4.25 -26.13 -16.71
C MET A 207 5.28 -25.24 -16.00
N PRO A 208 5.97 -24.35 -16.74
CA PRO A 208 6.88 -23.42 -16.10
C PRO A 208 6.07 -22.34 -15.36
N TYR A 209 6.51 -21.95 -14.15
CA TYR A 209 5.77 -20.98 -13.35
C TYR A 209 5.77 -19.56 -13.92
N TRP A 210 6.67 -19.23 -14.86
CA TRP A 210 6.58 -17.96 -15.61
C TRP A 210 5.30 -17.90 -16.47
N ALA A 211 4.87 -19.04 -17.05
CA ALA A 211 3.66 -19.10 -17.85
C ALA A 211 2.43 -18.93 -16.97
N LEU A 212 2.43 -19.54 -15.77
CA LEU A 212 1.40 -19.32 -14.76
C LEU A 212 1.34 -17.84 -14.33
N ALA A 213 2.48 -17.19 -14.14
CA ALA A 213 2.54 -15.78 -13.81
C ALA A 213 1.98 -14.89 -14.94
N ALA A 214 2.26 -15.22 -16.20
CA ALA A 214 1.67 -14.53 -17.35
C ALA A 214 0.14 -14.69 -17.41
N VAL A 215 -0.38 -15.90 -17.11
CA VAL A 215 -1.81 -16.15 -16.97
C VAL A 215 -2.41 -15.31 -15.85
N PHE A 216 -1.74 -15.18 -14.70
CA PHE A 216 -2.22 -14.33 -13.60
C PHE A 216 -2.32 -12.87 -14.01
N VAL A 217 -1.31 -12.33 -14.71
CA VAL A 217 -1.38 -10.96 -15.25
C VAL A 217 -2.52 -10.81 -16.24
N ALA A 218 -2.69 -11.76 -17.17
CA ALA A 218 -3.74 -11.71 -18.18
C ALA A 218 -5.14 -11.76 -17.56
N VAL A 219 -5.39 -12.70 -16.63
CA VAL A 219 -6.68 -12.86 -15.93
C VAL A 219 -6.96 -11.65 -15.05
N GLY A 220 -6.00 -11.22 -14.23
CA GLY A 220 -6.18 -10.04 -13.36
C GLY A 220 -6.45 -8.76 -14.15
N THR A 221 -5.76 -8.58 -15.29
CA THR A 221 -6.01 -7.46 -16.20
C THR A 221 -7.40 -7.56 -16.85
N GLY A 222 -7.77 -8.74 -17.33
CA GLY A 222 -9.09 -9.01 -17.89
C GLY A 222 -10.20 -8.69 -16.90
N LEU A 223 -10.06 -9.16 -15.65
CA LEU A 223 -10.99 -8.86 -14.56
C LEU A 223 -11.07 -7.36 -14.29
N LYS A 224 -9.94 -6.65 -14.18
CA LYS A 224 -9.92 -5.18 -14.00
C LYS A 224 -10.71 -4.43 -15.07
N TYR A 225 -10.54 -4.80 -16.35
CA TYR A 225 -11.30 -4.18 -17.44
C TYR A 225 -12.76 -4.60 -17.43
N MET A 226 -13.08 -5.86 -17.11
CA MET A 226 -14.46 -6.30 -16.95
C MET A 226 -15.18 -5.49 -15.87
N TRP A 227 -14.55 -5.27 -14.70
CA TRP A 227 -15.14 -4.48 -13.62
C TRP A 227 -15.27 -3.00 -13.94
N THR A 228 -14.37 -2.44 -14.75
CA THR A 228 -14.38 -1.00 -15.07
C THR A 228 -15.26 -0.65 -16.27
N ALA A 229 -15.36 -1.55 -17.25
CA ALA A 229 -15.95 -1.25 -18.56
C ALA A 229 -16.99 -2.27 -19.05
N GLY A 230 -17.03 -3.47 -18.48
CA GLY A 230 -17.82 -4.59 -19.00
C GLY A 230 -19.02 -5.02 -18.15
N LEU A 231 -19.05 -4.68 -16.86
CA LEU A 231 -20.10 -5.07 -15.92
C LEU A 231 -20.65 -3.85 -15.19
N ASP A 232 -21.93 -3.90 -14.85
CA ASP A 232 -22.62 -2.86 -14.10
C ASP A 232 -21.96 -2.65 -12.73
N GLN A 233 -21.99 -1.42 -12.20
CA GLN A 233 -21.29 -1.07 -10.95
C GLN A 233 -21.74 -1.90 -9.73
N ASP A 234 -22.89 -2.56 -9.83
CA ASP A 234 -23.44 -3.43 -8.79
C ASP A 234 -22.80 -4.83 -8.76
N PHE A 235 -22.13 -5.29 -9.82
CA PHE A 235 -21.42 -6.59 -9.83
C PHE A 235 -20.05 -6.52 -9.17
N TRP A 236 -19.51 -5.32 -8.99
CA TRP A 236 -18.30 -5.03 -8.22
C TRP A 236 -18.37 -5.59 -6.79
N SER A 237 -19.53 -5.45 -6.13
CA SER A 237 -19.72 -5.92 -4.76
C SER A 237 -19.89 -7.44 -4.68
N GLY A 238 -20.01 -8.16 -5.80
CA GLY A 238 -20.23 -9.60 -5.82
C GLY A 238 -19.12 -10.42 -5.15
N GLU A 239 -17.85 -10.11 -5.42
CA GLU A 239 -16.71 -10.72 -4.70
C GLU A 239 -16.79 -10.37 -3.20
N ALA A 240 -17.06 -9.11 -2.88
CA ALA A 240 -17.12 -8.65 -1.50
C ALA A 240 -18.32 -9.22 -0.70
N HIS A 241 -19.43 -9.53 -1.37
CA HIS A 241 -20.61 -10.20 -0.81
C HIS A 241 -20.41 -11.70 -0.60
N ALA A 242 -19.48 -12.32 -1.33
CA ALA A 242 -19.14 -13.74 -1.18
C ALA A 242 -18.35 -14.03 0.12
N HIS A 243 -17.84 -12.99 0.77
CA HIS A 243 -17.11 -13.12 2.02
C HIS A 243 -18.04 -12.97 3.25
N PRO A 244 -17.69 -13.58 4.39
CA PRO A 244 -18.35 -13.30 5.66
C PRO A 244 -18.24 -11.81 6.01
N ALA A 245 -19.28 -11.26 6.65
CA ALA A 245 -19.30 -9.87 7.08
C ALA A 245 -18.07 -9.53 7.93
N ARG A 246 -17.30 -8.57 7.42
CA ARG A 246 -16.08 -8.09 8.06
C ARG A 246 -16.46 -7.32 9.33
N TYR A 247 -15.83 -7.65 10.45
CA TYR A 247 -15.92 -6.92 11.74
C TYR A 247 -17.23 -6.98 12.54
N THR A 248 -18.31 -7.55 12.02
CA THR A 248 -19.58 -7.72 12.75
C THR A 248 -19.65 -8.98 13.62
N GLY A 249 -18.59 -9.80 13.63
CA GLY A 249 -18.51 -11.02 14.46
C GLY A 249 -19.45 -12.15 14.01
N GLY A 250 -20.12 -12.00 12.87
CA GLY A 250 -21.03 -13.00 12.31
C GLY A 250 -20.50 -13.65 11.03
N SER A 251 -20.94 -14.87 10.76
CA SER A 251 -20.81 -15.57 9.47
C SER A 251 -21.85 -15.10 8.45
N SER A 252 -22.36 -13.86 8.58
CA SER A 252 -23.39 -13.33 7.69
C SER A 252 -22.77 -13.01 6.34
N PHE A 253 -23.14 -13.81 5.34
CA PHE A 253 -22.83 -13.56 3.93
C PHE A 253 -23.72 -12.43 3.39
N GLY A 254 -23.27 -11.75 2.34
CA GLY A 254 -24.08 -10.72 1.64
C GLY A 254 -24.01 -9.31 2.21
N TYR A 255 -23.26 -9.05 3.29
CA TYR A 255 -23.02 -7.68 3.79
C TYR A 255 -21.76 -7.08 3.17
N TYR A 256 -21.90 -5.99 2.43
CA TYR A 256 -20.80 -5.19 1.89
C TYR A 256 -20.85 -3.79 2.46
N ASP A 257 -19.74 -3.33 3.03
CA ASP A 257 -19.58 -1.96 3.51
C ASP A 257 -18.64 -1.19 2.59
N GLY A 258 -19.20 -0.55 1.57
CA GLY A 258 -18.44 0.26 0.60
C GLY A 258 -17.65 1.42 1.19
N SER A 259 -17.79 1.74 2.49
CA SER A 259 -16.97 2.74 3.15
C SER A 259 -15.57 2.24 3.52
N GLN A 260 -15.34 0.92 3.54
CA GLN A 260 -14.08 0.32 3.98
C GLN A 260 -13.20 -0.14 2.82
N PRO A 261 -11.87 -0.13 2.98
CA PRO A 261 -10.96 -0.65 1.97
C PRO A 261 -10.95 -2.19 1.98
N TYR A 262 -11.09 -2.78 0.79
CA TYR A 262 -11.11 -4.23 0.60
C TYR A 262 -9.89 -4.75 -0.18
N PRO A 263 -9.30 -5.90 0.23
CA PRO A 263 -8.33 -6.59 -0.58
C PRO A 263 -9.02 -7.24 -1.78
N ARG A 264 -8.59 -6.94 -3.00
CA ARG A 264 -9.22 -7.45 -4.23
C ARG A 264 -8.40 -8.53 -4.92
N MET A 265 -9.05 -9.53 -5.52
CA MET A 265 -8.35 -10.59 -6.25
C MET A 265 -7.78 -10.15 -7.59
N ASP A 266 -8.46 -9.29 -8.32
CA ASP A 266 -7.96 -8.77 -9.59
C ASP A 266 -6.65 -7.99 -9.44
N ASN A 267 -6.55 -7.13 -8.42
CA ASN A 267 -5.31 -6.46 -8.02
C ASN A 267 -4.23 -7.48 -7.63
N TRP A 268 -4.57 -8.46 -6.80
CA TRP A 268 -3.62 -9.47 -6.32
C TRP A 268 -3.01 -10.26 -7.47
N LEU A 269 -3.82 -10.74 -8.41
CA LEU A 269 -3.38 -11.50 -9.58
C LEU A 269 -2.37 -10.72 -10.43
N VAL A 270 -2.66 -9.44 -10.71
CA VAL A 270 -1.73 -8.59 -11.47
C VAL A 270 -0.43 -8.37 -10.70
N ILE A 271 -0.50 -8.01 -9.41
CA ILE A 271 0.68 -7.72 -8.59
C ILE A 271 1.58 -8.96 -8.49
N VAL A 272 1.02 -10.11 -8.14
CA VAL A 272 1.76 -11.36 -7.95
C VAL A 272 2.33 -11.84 -9.28
N GLY A 273 1.54 -11.81 -10.35
CA GLY A 273 2.01 -12.16 -11.69
C GLY A 273 3.21 -11.30 -12.11
N LEU A 274 3.13 -9.98 -11.93
CA LEU A 274 4.24 -9.07 -12.24
C LEU A 274 5.48 -9.36 -11.39
N LEU A 275 5.33 -9.53 -10.07
CA LEU A 275 6.46 -9.79 -9.18
C LEU A 275 7.13 -11.13 -9.47
N VAL A 276 6.36 -12.18 -9.76
CA VAL A 276 6.93 -13.48 -10.16
C VAL A 276 7.65 -13.35 -11.49
N LEU A 277 7.09 -12.66 -12.50
CA LEU A 277 7.78 -12.41 -13.78
C LEU A 277 9.10 -11.63 -13.57
N VAL A 278 9.14 -10.70 -12.63
CA VAL A 278 10.37 -9.99 -12.23
C VAL A 278 11.40 -10.97 -11.67
N GLU A 279 11.01 -11.98 -10.86
CA GLU A 279 11.95 -12.99 -10.37
C GLU A 279 12.62 -13.78 -11.50
N PHE A 280 11.89 -14.04 -12.60
CA PHE A 280 12.41 -14.73 -13.78
C PHE A 280 13.27 -13.86 -14.70
N SER A 281 13.18 -12.53 -14.62
CA SER A 281 13.87 -11.61 -15.53
C SER A 281 15.08 -10.92 -14.88
N GLU A 282 16.29 -11.31 -15.29
CA GLU A 282 17.53 -10.64 -14.83
C GLU A 282 17.61 -9.18 -15.29
N ILE A 283 17.07 -8.87 -16.46
CA ILE A 283 16.99 -7.49 -16.98
C ILE A 283 16.10 -6.65 -16.05
N ALA A 284 14.90 -7.13 -15.72
CA ALA A 284 13.99 -6.42 -14.83
C ALA A 284 14.60 -6.21 -13.45
N LYS A 285 15.23 -7.24 -12.87
CA LYS A 285 15.95 -7.14 -11.60
C LYS A 285 17.07 -6.10 -11.67
N THR A 286 17.84 -6.08 -12.74
CA THR A 286 18.93 -5.11 -12.91
C THR A 286 18.41 -3.69 -12.98
N ILE A 287 17.38 -3.43 -13.81
CA ILE A 287 16.75 -2.11 -13.94
C ILE A 287 16.18 -1.65 -12.58
N LEU A 288 15.36 -2.49 -11.94
CA LEU A 288 14.74 -2.18 -10.65
C LEU A 288 15.76 -2.06 -9.50
N SER A 289 16.93 -2.71 -9.63
CA SER A 289 18.02 -2.60 -8.66
C SER A 289 18.88 -1.34 -8.83
N SER A 290 18.62 -0.52 -9.85
CA SER A 290 19.36 0.72 -10.07
C SER A 290 19.22 1.68 -8.89
N LYS A 291 20.23 2.56 -8.75
CA LYS A 291 20.30 3.51 -7.63
C LYS A 291 19.09 4.45 -7.59
N ILE A 292 18.56 4.81 -8.76
CA ILE A 292 17.43 5.74 -8.89
C ILE A 292 16.16 5.11 -8.32
N PHE A 293 15.77 3.91 -8.74
CA PHE A 293 14.57 3.25 -8.21
C PHE A 293 14.69 2.93 -6.72
N LYS A 294 15.87 2.52 -6.25
CA LYS A 294 16.12 2.34 -4.81
C LYS A 294 15.94 3.63 -4.02
N LEU A 295 16.39 4.76 -4.57
CA LEU A 295 16.27 6.07 -3.95
C LEU A 295 14.82 6.55 -3.91
N VAL A 296 14.07 6.40 -4.99
CA VAL A 296 12.63 6.69 -5.03
C VAL A 296 11.86 5.80 -4.04
N GLY A 297 12.15 4.50 -4.02
CA GLY A 297 11.52 3.56 -3.09
C GLY A 297 11.77 3.90 -1.62
N ARG A 298 13.00 4.30 -1.26
CA ARG A 298 13.36 4.75 0.10
C ARG A 298 12.66 6.03 0.54
N ARG A 299 12.19 6.85 -0.41
CA ARG A 299 11.53 8.14 -0.17
C ARG A 299 10.02 8.09 -0.41
N SER A 300 9.48 6.91 -0.74
CA SER A 300 8.09 6.73 -1.13
C SER A 300 7.10 7.25 -0.07
N LEU A 301 7.34 6.99 1.22
CA LEU A 301 6.50 7.49 2.31
C LEU A 301 6.51 9.02 2.38
N SER A 302 7.70 9.64 2.27
CA SER A 302 7.84 11.10 2.26
C SER A 302 7.12 11.73 1.07
N TYR A 303 7.29 11.17 -0.14
CA TYR A 303 6.60 11.64 -1.33
C TYR A 303 5.08 11.49 -1.21
N TYR A 304 4.61 10.37 -0.68
CA TYR A 304 3.19 10.13 -0.46
C TYR A 304 2.57 11.18 0.49
N LEU A 305 3.23 11.47 1.62
CA LEU A 305 2.74 12.44 2.59
C LEU A 305 2.75 13.88 2.06
N THR A 306 3.81 14.29 1.38
CA THR A 306 3.94 15.69 0.93
C THR A 306 3.19 15.99 -0.36
N SER A 307 3.16 15.06 -1.32
CA SER A 307 2.47 15.28 -2.61
C SER A 307 0.97 15.49 -2.42
N THR A 308 0.35 14.69 -1.54
CA THR A 308 -1.08 14.80 -1.25
C THR A 308 -1.42 16.13 -0.58
N LEU A 309 -0.62 16.57 0.39
CA LEU A 309 -0.76 17.87 1.03
C LEU A 309 -0.64 19.02 0.03
N LEU A 310 0.38 18.99 -0.83
CA LEU A 310 0.60 20.04 -1.84
C LEU A 310 -0.47 20.07 -2.91
N MET A 311 -0.96 18.91 -3.34
CA MET A 311 -2.05 18.82 -4.31
C MET A 311 -3.32 19.48 -3.77
N TYR A 312 -3.73 19.13 -2.55
CA TYR A 312 -4.93 19.69 -1.94
C TYR A 312 -4.79 21.17 -1.60
N THR A 313 -3.60 21.65 -1.25
CA THR A 313 -3.41 23.04 -0.80
C THR A 313 -3.10 24.01 -1.94
N ALA A 314 -2.04 23.75 -2.69
CA ALA A 314 -1.59 24.60 -3.79
C ALA A 314 -2.18 24.15 -5.13
N GLY A 315 -2.21 22.84 -5.40
CA GLY A 315 -2.62 22.30 -6.69
C GLY A 315 -4.04 22.67 -7.09
N VAL A 316 -5.01 22.45 -6.20
CA VAL A 316 -6.42 22.81 -6.44
C VAL A 316 -6.58 24.31 -6.65
N LYS A 317 -5.88 25.15 -5.86
CA LYS A 317 -5.94 26.62 -6.01
C LYS A 317 -5.36 27.10 -7.34
N ILE A 318 -4.23 26.54 -7.77
CA ILE A 318 -3.62 26.84 -9.06
C ILE A 318 -4.58 26.45 -10.19
N PHE A 319 -5.21 25.27 -10.09
CA PHE A 319 -6.20 24.87 -11.08
C PHE A 319 -7.38 25.86 -11.14
N LEU A 320 -7.96 26.22 -10.01
CA LEU A 320 -9.10 27.13 -9.97
C LEU A 320 -8.74 28.52 -10.50
N TYR A 321 -7.57 29.04 -10.13
CA TYR A 321 -7.08 30.32 -10.67
C TYR A 321 -6.94 30.24 -12.20
N CYS A 322 -6.29 29.21 -12.71
CA CYS A 322 -6.10 29.04 -14.15
C CYS A 322 -7.42 28.86 -14.90
N ASN A 323 -8.32 28.01 -14.39
CA ASN A 323 -9.54 27.64 -15.09
C ASN A 323 -10.65 28.69 -14.96
N VAL A 324 -10.84 29.25 -13.77
CA VAL A 324 -11.93 30.18 -13.46
C VAL A 324 -11.51 31.63 -13.66
N SER A 325 -10.33 32.02 -13.18
CA SER A 325 -9.89 33.43 -13.22
C SER A 325 -9.15 33.79 -14.51
N ALA A 326 -8.26 32.92 -14.99
CA ALA A 326 -7.46 33.15 -16.19
C ALA A 326 -8.09 32.62 -17.48
N GLY A 327 -9.25 31.94 -17.39
CA GLY A 327 -10.00 31.44 -18.56
C GLY A 327 -9.33 30.28 -19.32
N TYR A 328 -8.36 29.58 -18.73
CA TYR A 328 -7.73 28.43 -19.35
C TYR A 328 -8.69 27.24 -19.42
N SER A 329 -8.55 26.42 -20.47
CA SER A 329 -9.27 25.15 -20.57
C SER A 329 -8.96 24.23 -19.37
N SER A 330 -9.88 23.32 -19.02
CA SER A 330 -9.68 22.37 -17.91
C SER A 330 -8.41 21.52 -18.11
N ALA A 331 -8.11 21.12 -19.35
CA ALA A 331 -6.91 20.35 -19.67
C ALA A 331 -5.62 21.16 -19.43
N SER A 332 -5.57 22.40 -19.89
CA SER A 332 -4.41 23.28 -19.67
C SER A 332 -4.24 23.65 -18.20
N ALA A 333 -5.33 23.88 -17.46
CA ALA A 333 -5.26 24.16 -16.03
C ALA A 333 -4.72 22.95 -15.24
N LYS A 334 -5.14 21.72 -15.58
CA LYS A 334 -4.59 20.48 -15.01
C LYS A 334 -3.10 20.31 -15.35
N ALA A 335 -2.71 20.61 -16.58
CA ALA A 335 -1.30 20.55 -16.99
C ALA A 335 -0.44 21.53 -16.19
N VAL A 336 -0.88 22.79 -16.02
CA VAL A 336 -0.18 23.79 -15.21
C VAL A 336 -0.07 23.33 -13.75
N ALA A 337 -1.18 22.89 -13.14
CA ALA A 337 -1.16 22.36 -11.78
C ALA A 337 -0.19 21.17 -11.64
N PHE A 338 -0.18 20.24 -12.60
CA PHE A 338 0.73 19.09 -12.61
C PHE A 338 2.21 19.52 -12.68
N PHE A 339 2.57 20.38 -13.63
CA PHE A 339 3.97 20.81 -13.81
C PHE A 339 4.48 21.70 -12.69
N VAL A 340 3.61 22.37 -11.93
CA VAL A 340 4.00 23.13 -10.73
C VAL A 340 4.07 22.22 -9.50
N VAL A 341 3.05 21.40 -9.26
CA VAL A 341 2.96 20.58 -8.04
C VAL A 341 3.97 19.43 -8.06
N LEU A 342 4.29 18.84 -9.22
CA LEU A 342 5.24 17.73 -9.33
C LEU A 342 6.65 18.09 -8.79
N PRO A 343 7.34 19.12 -9.29
CA PRO A 343 8.66 19.49 -8.76
C PRO A 343 8.58 19.94 -7.30
N CYS A 344 7.53 20.67 -6.90
CA CYS A 344 7.32 21.05 -5.50
C CYS A 344 7.17 19.82 -4.59
N SER A 345 6.48 18.77 -5.06
CA SER A 345 6.31 17.51 -4.32
C SER A 345 7.61 16.74 -4.18
N ILE A 346 8.45 16.74 -5.22
CA ILE A 346 9.78 16.14 -5.17
C ILE A 346 10.66 16.87 -4.14
N LEU A 347 10.68 18.21 -4.17
CA LEU A 347 11.45 19.02 -3.23
C LEU A 347 10.94 18.87 -1.80
N ALA A 348 9.63 18.97 -1.58
CA ALA A 348 9.04 18.82 -0.26
C ALA A 348 9.25 17.41 0.30
N GLY A 349 9.08 16.37 -0.52
CA GLY A 349 9.37 14.99 -0.11
C GLY A 349 10.83 14.76 0.23
N GLU A 350 11.77 15.43 -0.46
CA GLU A 350 13.18 15.38 -0.12
C GLU A 350 13.45 16.05 1.24
N ILE A 351 12.91 17.25 1.45
CA ILE A 351 13.02 17.96 2.74
C ILE A 351 12.45 17.10 3.86
N PHE A 352 11.25 16.54 3.67
CA PHE A 352 10.59 15.69 4.65
C PHE A 352 11.40 14.41 4.94
N HIS A 353 12.01 13.81 3.91
CA HIS A 353 12.85 12.63 4.09
C HIS A 353 14.06 12.92 4.98
N TRP A 354 14.76 14.03 4.75
CA TRP A 354 15.95 14.36 5.54
C TRP A 354 15.62 14.90 6.92
N ALA A 355 14.55 15.68 7.05
CA ALA A 355 14.15 16.31 8.30
C ALA A 355 13.42 15.37 9.26
N ILE A 356 12.64 14.41 8.75
CA ILE A 356 11.71 13.61 9.55
C ILE A 356 11.98 12.10 9.40
N ASP A 357 11.93 11.57 8.18
CA ASP A 357 12.01 10.12 7.93
C ASP A 357 13.36 9.53 8.34
N LYS A 358 14.47 10.14 7.92
CA LYS A 358 15.82 9.68 8.26
C LYS A 358 16.10 9.78 9.78
N PRO A 359 15.75 10.88 10.48
CA PRO A 359 15.79 10.92 11.93
C PRO A 359 14.91 9.87 12.60
N ALA A 360 13.71 9.57 12.08
CA ALA A 360 12.85 8.51 12.61
C ALA A 360 13.50 7.12 12.52
N VAL A 361 14.20 6.83 11.42
CA VAL A 361 15.00 5.60 11.27
C VAL A 361 16.11 5.52 12.31
N TRP A 362 16.82 6.63 12.52
CA TRP A 362 17.85 6.71 13.56
C TRP A 362 17.28 6.54 14.96
N ALA A 363 16.16 7.20 15.28
CA ALA A 363 15.48 7.10 16.56
C ALA A 363 15.03 5.66 16.83
N GLY A 364 14.46 4.97 15.83
CA GLY A 364 14.08 3.57 15.96
C GLY A 364 15.28 2.64 16.24
N HIS A 365 16.45 2.93 15.67
CA HIS A 365 17.69 2.22 16.01
C HIS A 365 18.24 2.58 17.39
N ALA A 366 18.11 3.84 17.81
CA ALA A 366 18.53 4.30 19.13
C ALA A 366 17.71 3.64 20.24
N VAL A 367 16.39 3.60 20.09
CA VAL A 367 15.49 2.91 21.03
C VAL A 367 15.82 1.42 21.14
N PHE A 368 16.03 0.74 20.00
CA PHE A 368 16.45 -0.67 20.02
C PHE A 368 17.77 -0.90 20.79
N ARG A 369 18.78 -0.02 20.60
CA ARG A 369 20.05 -0.13 21.33
C ARG A 369 19.84 0.07 22.83
N TRP A 370 19.08 1.10 23.20
CA TRP A 370 18.72 1.38 24.58
C TRP A 370 18.03 0.18 25.25
N THR A 371 17.05 -0.45 24.60
CA THR A 371 16.36 -1.64 25.14
C THR A 371 17.24 -2.90 25.26
N ARG A 372 18.37 -2.94 24.56
CA ARG A 372 19.30 -4.08 24.60
C ARG A 372 20.38 -3.90 25.67
N ASP A 373 20.76 -2.65 25.92
CA ASP A 373 21.84 -2.29 26.84
C ASP A 373 21.31 -2.08 28.29
N MET A 374 19.98 -2.04 28.45
CA MET A 374 19.26 -2.24 29.73
C MET A 374 19.10 -3.73 30.02
#